data_AF-A0AAE0KJF9-F1
#
_entry.id   AF-A0AAE0KJF9-F1
#
_cell.length_a   1.000
_cell.length_b   1.000
_cell.length_c   1.000
_cell.angle_alpha   90.00
_cell.angle_beta   90.00
_cell.angle_gamma   90.00
#
_symmetry.space_group_name_H-M   'P 1'
#
loop_
_entity.id
_entity.type
_entity.pdbx_description
1 polymer ?
#
loop_
_entity_poly.entity_id
_entity_poly.type
_entity_poly.pdbx_seq_one_letter_code
_entity_poly.pdbx_strand_id
1 'polypeptide(L)'
;MRFFALLLGLAVSATAKVVKSGSTCTVTPLESEAHAVRSIGLIPPAQRDADPDNNIWAHLEDDSVPKPGAPGALGHYPRPMPSAGSTPPPAQVSLPRRSPLEKDSVVISRAAVDDTPQILDAFKQCGKDGTIIFQEGTYNIRQVMNTTDLRNCSVEIHGTFIWSADNIQYWLSRSYSVTYAGRSTAWLFGGRDISLRGFGKALFNGNGQVWIDQNRNAGNQNGRPISLTVWRATNVFIDGIRWKQAQFWHTFVAYSQNVTMTNLEMNTTSNSQWKAVNTDGTDTWNSKDIVIKNWTVTCHDDCISIKGNSTNVHVSNITCYESGAMCIGSMGSNSAQPDYVENVVFENVSLYHSSNAAWIKTYPGRGYVRNVTFRNIHFENVNQPIYVTSCIYSYQNCDSSRLAISNIRWENITGTSRYNVAAGIHCSAAAPCTDLHFSGIDIKPMNGGKAKILCSNIKNQAESGLDCTGPCPGSQPQQLSGNI
;
A
#
# COMPACT_ATOMS: atom_id res chain seq x y z
N MET A 1 -4.00 -45.54 -59.05
CA MET A 1 -5.06 -45.26 -58.06
C MET A 1 -4.50 -45.35 -56.65
N ARG A 2 -4.15 -44.22 -56.03
CA ARG A 2 -4.03 -44.08 -54.57
C ARG A 2 -4.52 -42.68 -54.21
N PHE A 3 -5.67 -42.63 -53.54
CA PHE A 3 -6.31 -41.42 -53.03
C PHE A 3 -5.51 -40.90 -51.83
N PHE A 4 -5.06 -39.64 -51.90
CA PHE A 4 -4.73 -38.86 -50.71
C PHE A 4 -5.96 -38.01 -50.39
N ALA A 5 -6.67 -38.36 -49.31
CA ALA A 5 -7.73 -37.54 -48.76
C ALA A 5 -7.10 -36.37 -47.99
N LEU A 6 -7.32 -35.17 -48.50
CA LEU A 6 -6.95 -33.91 -47.87
C LEU A 6 -7.97 -33.62 -46.76
N LEU A 7 -7.65 -33.94 -45.49
CA LEU A 7 -8.39 -33.38 -44.35
C LEU A 7 -7.97 -31.92 -44.19
N LEU A 8 -8.76 -31.00 -44.77
CA LEU A 8 -8.81 -29.62 -44.30
C LEU A 8 -9.44 -29.64 -42.91
N GLY A 9 -8.60 -29.66 -41.87
CA GLY A 9 -9.02 -29.27 -40.53
C GLY A 9 -9.35 -27.78 -40.55
N LEU A 10 -10.62 -27.44 -40.35
CA LEU A 10 -11.03 -26.08 -40.05
C LEU A 10 -10.20 -25.57 -38.87
N ALA A 11 -9.38 -24.54 -39.11
CA ALA A 11 -8.88 -23.70 -38.05
C ALA A 11 -10.11 -22.98 -37.45
N VAL A 12 -10.60 -23.48 -36.32
CA VAL A 12 -11.51 -22.72 -35.47
C VAL A 12 -10.70 -21.54 -34.96
N SER A 13 -10.89 -20.39 -35.60
CA SER A 13 -10.42 -19.10 -35.11
C SER A 13 -10.95 -18.94 -33.68
N ALA A 14 -10.04 -18.85 -32.70
CA ALA A 14 -10.39 -18.47 -31.35
C ALA A 14 -11.18 -17.16 -31.41
N THR A 15 -12.47 -17.25 -31.12
CA THR A 15 -13.43 -16.15 -31.20
C THR A 15 -13.01 -15.05 -30.24
N ALA A 16 -13.09 -13.80 -30.69
CA ALA A 16 -12.74 -12.63 -29.90
C ALA A 16 -13.45 -12.64 -28.52
N LYS A 17 -12.71 -12.47 -27.42
CA LYS A 17 -13.27 -12.41 -26.04
C LYS A 17 -13.41 -10.99 -25.48
N VAL A 18 -13.07 -9.99 -26.30
CA VAL A 18 -13.51 -8.60 -26.13
C VAL A 18 -14.53 -8.33 -27.22
N VAL A 19 -15.77 -8.05 -26.83
CA VAL A 19 -16.84 -7.65 -27.75
C VAL A 19 -17.05 -6.16 -27.58
N LYS A 20 -16.75 -5.39 -28.62
CA LYS A 20 -17.01 -3.95 -28.66
C LYS A 20 -18.37 -3.67 -29.31
N SER A 21 -19.22 -2.94 -28.61
CA SER A 21 -20.49 -2.41 -29.12
C SER A 21 -20.56 -0.92 -28.81
N GLY A 22 -20.46 -0.08 -29.84
CA GLY A 22 -20.31 1.37 -29.66
C GLY A 22 -19.05 1.73 -28.88
N SER A 23 -19.21 2.47 -27.77
CA SER A 23 -18.13 2.83 -26.84
C SER A 23 -17.98 1.85 -25.67
N THR A 24 -18.68 0.72 -25.69
CA THR A 24 -18.64 -0.30 -24.64
C THR A 24 -17.83 -1.52 -25.09
N CYS A 25 -16.88 -1.93 -24.25
CA CYS A 25 -16.12 -3.17 -24.40
C CYS A 25 -16.57 -4.15 -23.32
N THR A 26 -17.14 -5.29 -23.73
CA THR A 26 -17.46 -6.40 -22.82
C THR A 26 -16.37 -7.44 -22.92
N VAL A 27 -15.78 -7.80 -21.78
CA VAL A 27 -14.69 -8.78 -21.66
C VAL A 27 -15.23 -10.02 -20.94
N THR A 28 -14.95 -11.19 -21.50
CA THR A 28 -15.28 -12.49 -20.92
C THR A 28 -13.96 -13.24 -20.64
N PRO A 29 -13.80 -13.93 -19.50
CA PRO A 29 -12.54 -14.60 -19.18
C PRO A 29 -12.22 -15.72 -20.17
N LEU A 30 -10.93 -15.96 -20.38
CA LEU A 30 -10.45 -17.03 -21.24
C LEU A 30 -10.70 -18.39 -20.57
N GLU A 31 -11.59 -19.19 -21.16
CA GLU A 31 -11.64 -20.62 -20.85
C GLU A 31 -10.26 -21.28 -21.01
N SER A 32 -9.96 -22.25 -20.14
CA SER A 32 -8.79 -23.10 -20.27
C SER A 32 -8.97 -24.08 -21.45
N GLU A 33 -8.89 -23.59 -22.68
CA GLU A 33 -8.87 -24.48 -23.83
C GLU A 33 -7.57 -25.30 -23.86
N ALA A 34 -7.67 -26.56 -24.27
CA ALA A 34 -6.59 -27.55 -24.20
C ALA A 34 -5.41 -27.30 -25.16
N HIS A 35 -5.25 -26.11 -25.75
CA HIS A 35 -4.30 -25.88 -26.81
C HIS A 35 -3.57 -24.52 -26.69
N ALA A 36 -2.24 -24.60 -26.79
CA ALA A 36 -1.24 -23.53 -26.84
C ALA A 36 -0.90 -22.80 -25.51
N VAL A 37 -0.09 -23.48 -24.69
CA VAL A 37 0.77 -22.82 -23.69
C VAL A 37 1.79 -21.95 -24.42
N ARG A 38 1.67 -20.62 -24.36
CA ARG A 38 2.84 -19.76 -24.60
C ARG A 38 3.68 -19.77 -23.32
N SER A 39 4.83 -20.43 -23.39
CA SER A 39 5.89 -20.18 -22.42
C SER A 39 6.24 -18.69 -22.49
N ILE A 40 6.22 -18.01 -21.36
CA ILE A 40 6.78 -16.66 -21.26
C ILE A 40 8.29 -16.87 -21.39
N GLY A 41 8.81 -16.66 -22.61
CA GLY A 41 10.22 -16.85 -22.91
C GLY A 41 11.09 -16.05 -21.95
N LEU A 42 12.12 -16.71 -21.41
CA LEU A 42 13.21 -16.02 -20.74
C LEU A 42 13.93 -15.17 -21.79
N ILE A 43 13.63 -13.87 -21.84
CA ILE A 43 14.39 -12.93 -22.68
C ILE A 43 15.76 -12.73 -22.00
N PRO A 44 16.88 -13.03 -22.66
CA PRO A 44 18.21 -12.84 -22.11
C PRO A 44 18.48 -11.37 -21.74
N PRO A 45 19.33 -11.10 -20.74
CA PRO A 45 19.64 -9.74 -20.28
C PRO A 45 20.21 -8.78 -21.34
N ALA A 46 20.65 -9.28 -22.49
CA ALA A 46 21.30 -8.49 -23.54
C ALA A 46 20.36 -7.72 -24.48
N GLN A 47 19.03 -7.78 -24.27
CA GLN A 47 18.05 -6.89 -24.93
C GLN A 47 17.45 -5.86 -23.95
N ARG A 48 18.15 -5.63 -22.84
CA ARG A 48 17.89 -4.52 -21.92
C ARG A 48 18.51 -3.25 -22.53
N ASP A 49 17.78 -2.15 -22.43
CA ASP A 49 18.25 -0.78 -22.69
C ASP A 49 18.21 -0.32 -24.15
N ALA A 50 17.01 0.10 -24.56
CA ALA A 50 16.82 1.31 -25.33
C ALA A 50 15.44 1.88 -24.94
N ASP A 51 15.44 2.77 -23.94
CA ASP A 51 14.40 3.80 -23.86
C ASP A 51 14.68 4.79 -25.00
N PRO A 52 13.83 4.90 -26.04
CA PRO A 52 14.07 5.82 -27.14
C PRO A 52 13.96 7.30 -26.74
N ASP A 53 13.41 7.62 -25.57
CA ASP A 53 13.13 8.99 -25.15
C ASP A 53 13.89 9.36 -23.86
N ASN A 54 15.22 9.21 -23.91
CA ASN A 54 16.14 9.63 -22.85
C ASN A 54 16.31 11.17 -22.75
N ASN A 55 15.28 11.96 -23.07
CA ASN A 55 15.39 13.43 -23.13
C ASN A 55 14.14 14.21 -22.69
N ILE A 56 13.39 13.70 -21.71
CA ILE A 56 12.28 14.45 -21.06
C ILE A 56 12.68 14.94 -19.64
N TRP A 57 13.95 14.85 -19.29
CA TRP A 57 14.47 15.18 -17.95
C TRP A 57 15.24 16.50 -17.88
N ALA A 58 15.35 17.23 -18.99
CA ALA A 58 15.93 18.57 -19.00
C ALA A 58 14.82 19.62 -18.91
N HIS A 59 15.00 20.55 -17.97
CA HIS A 59 14.19 21.75 -17.70
C HIS A 59 13.03 21.58 -16.71
N LEU A 60 13.35 21.61 -15.42
CA LEU A 60 12.60 22.39 -14.42
C LEU A 60 13.57 22.80 -13.30
N GLU A 61 14.30 23.89 -13.52
CA GLU A 61 14.83 24.73 -12.45
C GLU A 61 13.71 25.72 -12.07
N ASP A 62 13.17 25.60 -10.86
CA ASP A 62 12.61 26.73 -10.09
C ASP A 62 12.57 26.34 -8.60
N ASP A 63 13.27 27.11 -7.78
CA ASP A 63 13.54 26.92 -6.35
C ASP A 63 12.34 27.27 -5.43
N SER A 64 11.11 26.98 -5.87
CA SER A 64 9.95 27.12 -4.98
C SER A 64 9.68 25.82 -4.22
N VAL A 65 9.71 25.90 -2.88
CA VAL A 65 9.30 24.79 -2.00
C VAL A 65 7.93 24.27 -2.46
N PRO A 66 7.82 23.00 -2.87
CA PRO A 66 6.56 22.46 -3.33
C PRO A 66 5.45 22.61 -2.29
N LYS A 67 4.28 23.09 -2.73
CA LYS A 67 3.09 23.12 -1.87
C LYS A 67 2.62 21.69 -1.59
N PRO A 68 2.16 21.38 -0.36
CA PRO A 68 1.58 20.07 -0.04
C PRO A 68 0.51 19.68 -1.08
N GLY A 69 0.54 18.45 -1.56
CA GLY A 69 -0.44 17.94 -2.52
C GLY A 69 -0.38 18.53 -3.93
N ALA A 70 0.67 19.29 -4.30
CA ALA A 70 0.90 19.67 -5.69
C ALA A 70 1.37 18.44 -6.51
N PRO A 71 0.57 17.94 -7.48
CA PRO A 71 1.03 16.87 -8.35
C PRO A 71 2.21 17.37 -9.19
N GLY A 72 3.34 16.66 -9.16
CA GLY A 72 4.50 16.99 -10.01
C GLY A 72 5.71 17.60 -9.31
N ALA A 73 5.74 17.64 -7.97
CA ALA A 73 6.91 18.12 -7.24
C ALA A 73 7.97 17.03 -6.98
N LEU A 74 9.00 17.08 -7.81
CA LEU A 74 10.34 16.49 -7.68
C LEU A 74 10.46 14.96 -7.76
N GLY A 75 11.27 14.56 -8.75
CA GLY A 75 11.80 13.21 -8.89
C GLY A 75 12.87 12.92 -7.83
N HIS A 76 12.94 11.63 -7.48
CA HIS A 76 13.91 11.00 -6.59
C HIS A 76 13.59 11.08 -5.09
N TYR A 77 12.90 10.03 -4.61
CA TYR A 77 13.04 9.55 -3.24
C TYR A 77 14.25 8.60 -3.18
N PRO A 78 15.42 9.01 -2.68
CA PRO A 78 16.53 8.08 -2.47
C PRO A 78 16.18 7.08 -1.35
N ARG A 79 16.74 5.87 -1.45
CA ARG A 79 16.59 4.82 -0.42
C ARG A 79 17.20 5.31 0.90
N PRO A 80 16.60 5.03 2.07
CA PRO A 80 17.31 5.16 3.35
C PRO A 80 18.55 4.27 3.31
N MET A 81 19.73 4.85 3.50
CA MET A 81 20.96 4.09 3.69
C MET A 81 20.89 3.38 5.06
N PRO A 82 21.22 2.09 5.15
CA PRO A 82 21.40 1.44 6.44
C PRO A 82 22.51 2.16 7.21
N SER A 83 22.27 2.46 8.49
CA SER A 83 23.30 2.97 9.40
C SER A 83 24.53 2.06 9.35
N ALA A 84 25.70 2.65 9.09
CA ALA A 84 26.98 1.97 9.09
C ALA A 84 27.33 1.46 10.50
N GLY A 85 26.83 0.28 10.84
CA GLY A 85 27.34 -0.56 11.92
C GLY A 85 28.21 -1.66 11.30
N SER A 86 29.52 -1.50 11.36
CA SER A 86 30.48 -2.50 10.91
C SER A 86 30.49 -3.68 11.87
N THR A 87 29.81 -4.77 11.51
CA THR A 87 30.11 -6.11 12.02
C THR A 87 30.56 -6.99 10.86
N PRO A 88 31.73 -7.65 10.93
CA PRO A 88 32.21 -8.48 9.84
C PRO A 88 31.27 -9.68 9.63
N PRO A 89 31.15 -10.18 8.39
CA PRO A 89 30.32 -11.34 8.12
C PRO A 89 30.87 -12.58 8.85
N PRO A 90 30.03 -13.40 9.50
CA PRO A 90 30.48 -14.68 10.02
C PRO A 90 30.95 -15.57 8.86
N ALA A 91 31.98 -16.38 9.16
CA ALA A 91 32.64 -17.27 8.22
C ALA A 91 31.64 -18.16 7.45
N GLN A 92 31.93 -18.40 6.17
CA GLN A 92 31.14 -19.27 5.31
C GLN A 92 31.10 -20.69 5.89
N VAL A 93 29.92 -21.11 6.35
CA VAL A 93 29.62 -22.52 6.61
C VAL A 93 29.30 -23.17 5.27
N SER A 94 30.11 -24.14 4.87
CA SER A 94 29.87 -25.00 3.72
C SER A 94 28.58 -25.81 3.94
N LEU A 95 27.61 -25.63 3.04
CA LEU A 95 26.39 -26.44 3.02
C LEU A 95 26.73 -27.88 2.56
N PRO A 96 26.21 -28.93 3.22
CA PRO A 96 26.40 -30.30 2.74
C PRO A 96 25.68 -30.51 1.39
N ARG A 97 26.33 -31.25 0.49
CA ARG A 97 25.77 -31.70 -0.78
C ARG A 97 24.42 -32.40 -0.55
N ARG A 98 23.37 -31.90 -1.19
CA ARG A 98 22.05 -32.55 -1.25
C ARG A 98 22.17 -33.91 -1.94
N SER A 99 21.56 -34.93 -1.33
CA SER A 99 21.19 -36.18 -1.99
C SER A 99 20.12 -35.92 -3.07
N PRO A 100 20.02 -36.77 -4.11
CA PRO A 100 19.02 -36.61 -5.17
C PRO A 100 17.61 -36.74 -4.58
N LEU A 101 16.75 -35.77 -4.88
CA LEU A 101 15.33 -35.82 -4.59
C LEU A 101 14.69 -37.02 -5.32
N GLU A 102 13.99 -37.85 -4.55
CA GLU A 102 13.13 -38.91 -5.05
C GLU A 102 12.05 -38.30 -5.96
N LYS A 103 11.80 -38.95 -7.10
CA LYS A 103 10.81 -38.50 -8.09
C LYS A 103 9.41 -38.71 -7.54
N ASP A 104 8.90 -37.74 -6.81
CA ASP A 104 7.46 -37.58 -6.65
C ASP A 104 6.88 -37.09 -7.98
N SER A 105 5.87 -37.83 -8.43
CA SER A 105 5.08 -37.62 -9.63
C SER A 105 4.62 -36.17 -9.75
N VAL A 106 5.25 -35.41 -10.64
CA VAL A 106 4.82 -34.05 -10.99
C VAL A 106 3.47 -34.14 -11.70
N VAL A 107 2.39 -33.88 -10.97
CA VAL A 107 1.14 -33.46 -11.58
C VAL A 107 1.40 -32.08 -12.15
N ILE A 108 1.70 -31.99 -13.45
CA ILE A 108 1.77 -30.71 -14.16
C ILE A 108 0.34 -30.16 -14.20
N SER A 109 -0.04 -29.33 -13.22
CA SER A 109 -1.25 -28.54 -13.31
C SER A 109 -1.08 -27.62 -14.52
N ARG A 110 -1.96 -27.72 -15.52
CA ARG A 110 -1.93 -26.85 -16.70
C ARG A 110 -1.91 -25.39 -16.24
N ALA A 111 -0.91 -24.62 -16.67
CA ALA A 111 -0.86 -23.19 -16.35
C ALA A 111 -2.12 -22.52 -16.93
N ALA A 112 -2.81 -21.73 -16.10
CA ALA A 112 -4.01 -21.02 -16.53
C ALA A 112 -3.69 -20.04 -17.68
N VAL A 113 -4.63 -19.86 -18.59
CA VAL A 113 -4.50 -18.96 -19.75
C VAL A 113 -4.38 -17.52 -19.26
N ASP A 114 -3.48 -16.72 -19.85
CA ASP A 114 -3.27 -15.31 -19.47
C ASP A 114 -4.34 -14.39 -20.05
N ASP A 115 -5.17 -13.81 -19.18
CA ASP A 115 -6.22 -12.85 -19.55
C ASP A 115 -5.69 -11.41 -19.73
N THR A 116 -4.45 -11.14 -19.31
CA THR A 116 -3.91 -9.77 -19.31
C THR A 116 -3.94 -9.10 -20.69
N PRO A 117 -3.60 -9.77 -21.81
CA PRO A 117 -3.63 -9.14 -23.13
C PRO A 117 -5.01 -8.62 -23.56
N GLN A 118 -6.07 -9.40 -23.34
CA GLN A 118 -7.43 -8.99 -23.71
C GLN A 118 -7.99 -7.91 -22.78
N ILE A 119 -7.59 -7.92 -21.50
CA ILE A 119 -7.92 -6.85 -20.54
C ILE A 119 -7.31 -5.53 -21.05
N LEU A 120 -6.02 -5.51 -21.36
CA LEU A 120 -5.33 -4.31 -21.87
C LEU A 120 -5.91 -3.83 -23.21
N ASP A 121 -6.33 -4.75 -24.08
CA ASP A 121 -6.97 -4.40 -25.33
C ASP A 121 -8.33 -3.71 -25.12
N ALA A 122 -9.15 -4.17 -24.16
CA ALA A 122 -10.39 -3.49 -23.81
C ALA A 122 -10.15 -2.06 -23.29
N PHE A 123 -9.11 -1.85 -22.45
CA PHE A 123 -8.69 -0.52 -22.02
C PHE A 123 -8.24 0.36 -23.18
N LYS A 124 -7.50 -0.19 -24.14
CA LYS A 124 -7.10 0.55 -25.35
C LYS A 124 -8.30 0.95 -26.22
N GLN A 125 -9.28 0.05 -26.35
CA GLN A 125 -10.41 0.25 -27.26
C GLN A 125 -11.53 1.15 -26.71
N CYS A 126 -11.74 1.14 -25.38
CA CYS A 126 -12.87 1.77 -24.71
C CYS A 126 -12.48 2.64 -23.49
N GLY A 127 -11.18 2.88 -23.27
CA GLY A 127 -10.67 3.69 -22.16
C GLY A 127 -10.91 5.21 -22.28
N LYS A 128 -11.50 5.67 -23.39
CA LYS A 128 -11.80 7.09 -23.65
C LYS A 128 -13.27 7.22 -24.06
N ASP A 129 -14.05 7.97 -23.28
CA ASP A 129 -15.49 8.22 -23.48
C ASP A 129 -16.30 6.91 -23.63
N GLY A 130 -15.96 5.92 -22.81
CA GLY A 130 -16.44 4.56 -22.96
C GLY A 130 -16.62 3.79 -21.66
N THR A 131 -17.13 2.57 -21.79
CA THR A 131 -17.36 1.65 -20.67
C THR A 131 -16.64 0.33 -20.94
N ILE A 132 -16.01 -0.23 -19.91
CA ILE A 132 -15.38 -1.54 -19.96
C ILE A 132 -16.07 -2.41 -18.93
N ILE A 133 -16.65 -3.53 -19.35
CA ILE A 133 -17.41 -4.44 -18.50
C ILE A 133 -16.71 -5.79 -18.49
N PHE A 134 -16.16 -6.18 -17.36
CA PHE A 134 -15.65 -7.53 -17.12
C PHE A 134 -16.78 -8.38 -16.56
N GLN A 135 -17.24 -9.36 -17.34
CA GLN A 135 -18.27 -10.31 -16.93
C GLN A 135 -17.80 -11.18 -15.76
N GLU A 136 -18.75 -11.86 -15.13
CA GLU A 136 -18.47 -12.86 -14.09
C GLU A 136 -17.54 -13.97 -14.59
N GLY A 137 -16.74 -14.53 -13.68
CA GLY A 137 -15.76 -15.56 -13.94
C GLY A 137 -14.35 -15.19 -13.47
N THR A 138 -13.37 -16.02 -13.80
CA THR A 138 -11.99 -15.89 -13.28
C THR A 138 -11.04 -15.45 -14.38
N TYR A 139 -10.39 -14.31 -14.18
CA TYR A 139 -9.35 -13.76 -15.05
C TYR A 139 -7.98 -14.00 -14.40
N ASN A 140 -7.08 -14.66 -15.12
CA ASN A 140 -5.73 -14.92 -14.64
C ASN A 140 -4.80 -13.81 -15.12
N ILE A 141 -4.35 -12.99 -14.18
CA ILE A 141 -3.44 -11.87 -14.43
C ILE A 141 -2.02 -12.40 -14.33
N ARG A 142 -1.34 -12.52 -15.47
CA ARG A 142 0.03 -13.04 -15.55
C ARG A 142 1.05 -12.00 -16.01
N GLN A 143 0.59 -10.78 -16.32
CA GLN A 143 1.44 -9.65 -16.66
C GLN A 143 1.08 -8.40 -15.86
N VAL A 144 2.05 -7.50 -15.73
CA VAL A 144 1.80 -6.16 -15.17
C VAL A 144 0.89 -5.36 -16.09
N MET A 145 0.06 -4.50 -15.52
CA MET A 145 -0.93 -3.71 -16.26
C MET A 145 -0.63 -2.22 -16.13
N ASN A 146 -0.59 -1.53 -17.25
CA ASN A 146 -0.61 -0.07 -17.28
C ASN A 146 -1.85 0.38 -18.05
N THR A 147 -2.85 0.84 -17.31
CA THR A 147 -4.12 1.34 -17.81
C THR A 147 -4.25 2.82 -17.42
N THR A 148 -3.19 3.58 -17.68
CA THR A 148 -3.20 5.05 -17.58
C THR A 148 -3.75 5.66 -18.87
N ASP A 149 -3.83 7.00 -18.93
CA ASP A 149 -4.40 7.76 -20.07
C ASP A 149 -5.89 7.49 -20.33
N LEU A 150 -6.62 7.10 -19.28
CA LEU A 150 -8.08 6.97 -19.33
C LEU A 150 -8.74 8.35 -19.29
N ARG A 151 -9.88 8.49 -19.97
CA ARG A 151 -10.67 9.73 -19.95
C ARG A 151 -12.15 9.41 -19.97
N ASN A 152 -12.92 9.94 -19.02
CA ASN A 152 -14.38 9.77 -19.00
C ASN A 152 -14.76 8.30 -19.19
N CYS A 153 -14.16 7.43 -18.37
CA CYS A 153 -14.20 5.98 -18.54
C CYS A 153 -14.82 5.30 -17.33
N SER A 154 -15.80 4.42 -17.56
CA SER A 154 -16.38 3.58 -16.53
C SER A 154 -15.87 2.14 -16.67
N VAL A 155 -15.23 1.63 -15.62
CA VAL A 155 -14.79 0.24 -15.55
C VAL A 155 -15.66 -0.51 -14.55
N GLU A 156 -16.30 -1.57 -15.01
CA GLU A 156 -17.21 -2.42 -14.24
C GLU A 156 -16.63 -3.84 -14.15
N ILE A 157 -16.45 -4.35 -12.93
CA ILE A 157 -15.87 -5.67 -12.70
C ILE A 157 -16.86 -6.54 -11.94
N HIS A 158 -17.32 -7.62 -12.57
CA HIS A 158 -18.17 -8.62 -11.95
C HIS A 158 -17.44 -9.93 -11.64
N GLY A 159 -16.18 -10.07 -12.09
CA GLY A 159 -15.39 -11.29 -11.95
C GLY A 159 -14.32 -11.25 -10.87
N THR A 160 -13.51 -12.32 -10.82
CA THR A 160 -12.36 -12.47 -9.95
C THR A 160 -11.07 -12.32 -10.76
N PHE A 161 -10.17 -11.44 -10.34
CA PHE A 161 -8.82 -11.32 -10.92
C PHE A 161 -7.83 -12.06 -10.00
N ILE A 162 -7.08 -13.00 -10.55
CA ILE A 162 -6.09 -13.79 -9.82
C ILE A 162 -4.71 -13.50 -10.38
N TRP A 163 -3.83 -12.90 -9.58
CA TRP A 163 -2.43 -12.67 -9.96
C TRP A 163 -1.64 -13.97 -9.84
N SER A 164 -0.83 -14.27 -10.85
CA SER A 164 -0.04 -15.50 -10.87
C SER A 164 0.98 -15.56 -9.72
N ALA A 165 1.11 -16.75 -9.13
CA ALA A 165 2.07 -17.03 -8.06
C ALA A 165 3.16 -18.04 -8.48
N ASP A 166 3.08 -18.54 -9.71
CA ASP A 166 4.01 -19.53 -10.28
C ASP A 166 5.33 -18.92 -10.78
N ASN A 167 5.42 -17.59 -10.88
CA ASN A 167 6.62 -16.89 -11.32
C ASN A 167 6.86 -15.56 -10.57
N ILE A 168 7.29 -15.66 -9.31
CA ILE A 168 7.65 -14.49 -8.49
C ILE A 168 8.77 -13.65 -9.13
N GLN A 169 9.74 -14.27 -9.81
CA GLN A 169 10.84 -13.54 -10.44
C GLN A 169 10.38 -12.62 -11.57
N TYR A 170 9.33 -12.99 -12.30
CA TYR A 170 8.69 -12.09 -13.25
C TYR A 170 8.20 -10.81 -12.55
N TRP A 171 7.40 -10.95 -11.48
CA TRP A 171 6.85 -9.81 -10.76
C TRP A 171 7.95 -8.93 -10.14
N LEU A 172 8.97 -9.54 -9.53
CA LEU A 172 10.11 -8.80 -8.97
C LEU A 172 10.87 -7.96 -10.01
N SER A 173 10.89 -8.41 -11.27
CA SER A 173 11.65 -7.74 -12.35
C SER A 173 10.82 -6.86 -13.27
N ARG A 174 9.49 -7.03 -13.30
CA ARG A 174 8.59 -6.38 -14.28
C ARG A 174 7.61 -5.39 -13.66
N SER A 175 7.39 -5.41 -12.35
CA SER A 175 6.51 -4.46 -11.67
C SER A 175 6.94 -3.01 -11.92
N TYR A 176 5.98 -2.13 -12.18
CA TYR A 176 6.26 -0.73 -12.49
C TYR A 176 6.74 0.00 -11.24
N SER A 177 7.80 0.81 -11.36
CA SER A 177 8.23 1.69 -10.27
C SER A 177 7.19 2.77 -10.00
N VAL A 178 6.85 2.98 -8.72
CA VAL A 178 6.00 4.10 -8.28
C VAL A 178 6.81 5.23 -7.64
N THR A 179 8.14 5.22 -7.82
CA THR A 179 9.14 6.20 -7.31
C THR A 179 9.27 6.30 -5.79
N TYR A 180 8.16 6.28 -5.03
CA TYR A 180 8.16 6.37 -3.58
C TYR A 180 8.92 5.19 -2.96
N ALA A 181 9.96 5.50 -2.19
CA ALA A 181 10.79 4.52 -1.45
C ALA A 181 11.27 3.31 -2.26
N GLY A 182 11.40 3.43 -3.59
CA GLY A 182 11.75 2.32 -4.48
C GLY A 182 10.70 1.18 -4.50
N ARG A 183 9.44 1.50 -4.26
CA ARG A 183 8.30 0.57 -4.32
C ARG A 183 7.84 0.38 -5.77
N SER A 184 7.10 -0.69 -5.99
CA SER A 184 6.68 -1.10 -7.33
C SER A 184 5.25 -1.65 -7.31
N THR A 185 4.54 -1.63 -8.43
CA THR A 185 3.13 -2.05 -8.53
C THR A 185 2.88 -3.00 -9.71
N ALA A 186 1.91 -3.89 -9.53
CA ALA A 186 1.43 -4.77 -10.59
C ALA A 186 0.47 -4.07 -11.54
N TRP A 187 -0.22 -3.02 -11.09
CA TRP A 187 -1.22 -2.31 -11.89
C TRP A 187 -1.19 -0.80 -11.65
N LEU A 188 -0.82 -0.04 -12.70
CA LEU A 188 -1.02 1.41 -12.75
C LEU A 188 -2.40 1.71 -13.36
N PHE A 189 -3.27 2.35 -12.59
CA PHE A 189 -4.60 2.81 -13.02
C PHE A 189 -4.64 4.34 -12.95
N GLY A 190 -4.94 5.02 -14.05
CA GLY A 190 -4.88 6.48 -14.06
C GLY A 190 -5.52 7.16 -15.26
N GLY A 191 -5.76 8.46 -15.14
CA GLY A 191 -6.53 9.23 -16.11
C GLY A 191 -7.39 10.30 -15.45
N ARG A 192 -8.37 10.81 -16.19
CA ARG A 192 -9.28 11.87 -15.73
C ARG A 192 -10.74 11.46 -15.87
N ASP A 193 -11.54 11.72 -14.84
CA ASP A 193 -12.98 11.43 -14.81
C ASP A 193 -13.23 9.92 -15.02
N ILE A 194 -12.72 9.11 -14.10
CA ILE A 194 -12.71 7.65 -14.24
C ILE A 194 -13.32 6.93 -13.04
N SER A 195 -13.95 5.79 -13.29
CA SER A 195 -14.44 4.92 -12.23
C SER A 195 -14.01 3.46 -12.39
N LEU A 196 -13.80 2.79 -11.26
CA LEU A 196 -13.50 1.37 -11.14
C LEU A 196 -14.44 0.75 -10.11
N ARG A 197 -15.49 0.07 -10.57
CA ARG A 197 -16.62 -0.38 -9.74
C ARG A 197 -16.74 -1.90 -9.77
N GLY A 198 -16.73 -2.50 -8.59
CA GLY A 198 -16.84 -3.94 -8.40
C GLY A 198 -18.24 -4.44 -8.05
N PHE A 199 -19.17 -3.54 -7.72
CA PHE A 199 -20.57 -3.86 -7.39
C PHE A 199 -20.74 -4.95 -6.32
N GLY A 200 -19.77 -5.08 -5.40
CA GLY A 200 -19.72 -6.14 -4.38
C GLY A 200 -19.39 -7.53 -4.91
N LYS A 201 -19.17 -7.68 -6.23
CA LYS A 201 -18.83 -8.95 -6.89
C LYS A 201 -17.34 -9.10 -7.10
N ALA A 202 -16.64 -8.02 -7.47
CA ALA A 202 -15.21 -8.05 -7.79
C ALA A 202 -14.35 -8.60 -6.64
N LEU A 203 -13.45 -9.50 -6.99
CA LEU A 203 -12.43 -10.05 -6.08
C LEU A 203 -11.04 -9.98 -6.74
N PHE A 204 -10.10 -9.30 -6.09
CA PHE A 204 -8.70 -9.26 -6.48
C PHE A 204 -7.89 -10.17 -5.56
N ASN A 205 -7.46 -11.32 -6.06
CA ASN A 205 -6.65 -12.29 -5.32
C ASN A 205 -5.19 -12.21 -5.73
N GLY A 206 -4.33 -11.70 -4.84
CA GLY A 206 -2.90 -11.54 -5.09
C GLY A 206 -2.07 -12.82 -4.92
N ASN A 207 -2.65 -13.91 -4.42
CA ASN A 207 -1.93 -15.12 -4.02
C ASN A 207 -0.76 -14.85 -3.04
N GLY A 208 -0.96 -13.91 -2.11
CA GLY A 208 0.04 -13.39 -1.17
C GLY A 208 0.76 -14.42 -0.29
N GLN A 209 0.20 -15.60 -0.01
CA GLN A 209 0.85 -16.58 0.88
C GLN A 209 2.25 -16.98 0.40
N VAL A 210 2.44 -17.18 -0.91
CA VAL A 210 3.76 -17.52 -1.46
C VAL A 210 4.78 -16.40 -1.22
N TRP A 211 4.32 -15.15 -1.25
CA TRP A 211 5.15 -13.97 -0.99
C TRP A 211 5.49 -13.86 0.49
N ILE A 212 4.53 -14.14 1.37
CA ILE A 212 4.72 -14.19 2.81
C ILE A 212 5.79 -15.22 3.19
N ASP A 213 5.66 -16.44 2.66
CA ASP A 213 6.58 -17.55 2.95
C ASP A 213 7.98 -17.33 2.37
N GLN A 214 8.08 -16.68 1.21
CA GLN A 214 9.35 -16.30 0.63
C GLN A 214 10.03 -15.17 1.43
N ASN A 215 9.25 -14.19 1.90
CA ASN A 215 9.78 -13.01 2.57
C ASN A 215 10.22 -13.31 4.02
N ARG A 216 9.64 -14.30 4.69
CA ARG A 216 10.08 -14.80 6.02
C ARG A 216 10.26 -13.72 7.08
N ASN A 217 9.26 -12.86 7.26
CA ASN A 217 9.30 -11.69 8.15
C ASN A 217 10.36 -10.63 7.80
N ALA A 218 11.03 -10.72 6.65
CA ALA A 218 11.85 -9.62 6.18
C ALA A 218 10.98 -8.39 5.90
N GLY A 219 11.60 -7.22 5.83
CA GLY A 219 10.89 -5.98 5.51
C GLY A 219 10.62 -5.85 4.02
N ASN A 220 10.96 -4.67 3.49
CA ASN A 220 10.76 -4.36 2.08
C ASN A 220 11.61 -5.25 1.15
N GLN A 221 10.95 -5.85 0.16
CA GLN A 221 11.58 -6.58 -0.94
C GLN A 221 11.41 -5.77 -2.24
N ASN A 222 12.52 -5.44 -2.90
CA ASN A 222 12.49 -4.71 -4.17
C ASN A 222 11.70 -5.49 -5.23
N GLY A 223 10.79 -4.83 -5.93
CA GLY A 223 9.98 -5.46 -6.97
C GLY A 223 8.73 -6.18 -6.47
N ARG A 224 8.55 -6.35 -5.14
CA ARG A 224 7.31 -6.93 -4.58
C ARG A 224 6.15 -5.97 -4.89
N PRO A 225 5.13 -6.40 -5.65
CA PRO A 225 4.16 -5.45 -6.20
C PRO A 225 3.07 -5.06 -5.21
N ILE A 226 2.80 -3.76 -5.13
CA ILE A 226 1.50 -3.19 -4.74
C ILE A 226 0.45 -3.70 -5.73
N SER A 227 -0.71 -4.17 -5.26
CA SER A 227 -1.74 -4.74 -6.15
C SER A 227 -2.28 -3.71 -7.16
N LEU A 228 -2.68 -2.52 -6.71
CA LEU A 228 -3.15 -1.43 -7.57
C LEU A 228 -2.63 -0.07 -7.09
N THR A 229 -2.09 0.73 -8.02
CA THR A 229 -1.74 2.12 -7.77
C THR A 229 -2.62 3.05 -8.61
N VAL A 230 -3.37 3.93 -7.94
CA VAL A 230 -4.00 5.10 -8.56
C VAL A 230 -2.90 6.11 -8.84
N TRP A 231 -2.58 6.28 -10.12
CA TRP A 231 -1.37 6.96 -10.56
C TRP A 231 -1.68 8.13 -11.46
N ARG A 232 -1.23 9.34 -11.08
CA ARG A 232 -1.38 10.57 -11.89
C ARG A 232 -2.81 10.76 -12.39
N ALA A 233 -3.77 10.60 -11.49
CA ALA A 233 -5.18 10.58 -11.83
C ALA A 233 -5.94 11.77 -11.24
N THR A 234 -7.05 12.16 -11.85
CA THR A 234 -7.92 13.23 -11.35
C THR A 234 -9.38 12.83 -11.49
N ASN A 235 -10.20 13.10 -10.46
CA ASN A 235 -11.61 12.73 -10.44
C ASN A 235 -11.79 11.21 -10.60
N VAL A 236 -11.40 10.47 -9.56
CA VAL A 236 -11.40 9.00 -9.55
C VAL A 236 -12.43 8.50 -8.54
N PHE A 237 -13.24 7.51 -8.96
CA PHE A 237 -14.18 6.82 -8.08
C PHE A 237 -13.93 5.30 -8.08
N ILE A 238 -13.56 4.74 -6.93
CA ILE A 238 -13.36 3.29 -6.75
C ILE A 238 -14.37 2.78 -5.73
N ASP A 239 -15.10 1.71 -6.07
CA ASP A 239 -16.21 1.24 -5.24
C ASP A 239 -16.41 -0.28 -5.29
N GLY A 240 -16.69 -0.89 -4.13
CA GLY A 240 -17.29 -2.22 -4.05
C GLY A 240 -16.38 -3.37 -4.51
N ILE A 241 -15.08 -3.28 -4.23
CA ILE A 241 -14.08 -4.29 -4.61
C ILE A 241 -13.49 -4.94 -3.35
N ARG A 242 -13.28 -6.25 -3.41
CA ARG A 242 -12.63 -7.02 -2.35
C ARG A 242 -11.22 -7.41 -2.78
N TRP A 243 -10.23 -7.25 -1.91
CA TRP A 243 -8.89 -7.80 -2.07
C TRP A 243 -8.69 -8.97 -1.11
N LYS A 244 -8.02 -10.00 -1.62
CA LYS A 244 -7.58 -11.15 -0.86
C LYS A 244 -6.11 -11.40 -1.11
N GLN A 245 -5.37 -11.63 -0.04
CA GLN A 245 -3.98 -12.06 -0.06
C GLN A 245 -3.11 -11.19 -0.99
N ALA A 246 -2.98 -9.91 -0.67
CA ALA A 246 -2.07 -9.02 -1.40
C ALA A 246 -0.62 -9.49 -1.27
N GLN A 247 0.18 -9.25 -2.29
CA GLN A 247 1.61 -9.57 -2.31
C GLN A 247 2.41 -8.60 -1.41
N PHE A 248 1.92 -7.36 -1.30
CA PHE A 248 2.47 -6.23 -0.55
C PHE A 248 1.29 -5.33 -0.12
N TRP A 249 1.40 -4.01 -0.25
CA TRP A 249 0.28 -3.09 -0.08
C TRP A 249 -0.88 -3.41 -1.04
N HIS A 250 -2.10 -3.30 -0.56
CA HIS A 250 -3.29 -3.52 -1.38
C HIS A 250 -3.43 -2.39 -2.39
N THR A 251 -3.37 -1.13 -1.94
CA THR A 251 -3.51 0.03 -2.83
C THR A 251 -2.54 1.16 -2.51
N PHE A 252 -2.27 2.01 -3.51
CA PHE A 252 -1.47 3.23 -3.35
C PHE A 252 -2.08 4.37 -4.17
N VAL A 253 -2.22 5.55 -3.59
CA VAL A 253 -2.68 6.77 -4.28
C VAL A 253 -1.51 7.73 -4.42
N ALA A 254 -1.05 7.94 -5.65
CA ALA A 254 0.13 8.73 -5.93
C ALA A 254 -0.08 9.74 -7.06
N TYR A 255 0.42 10.96 -6.84
CA TYR A 255 0.31 12.08 -7.78
C TYR A 255 -1.13 12.37 -8.24
N SER A 256 -2.11 12.11 -7.39
CA SER A 256 -3.52 12.11 -7.77
C SER A 256 -4.32 13.16 -7.02
N GLN A 257 -5.42 13.61 -7.63
CA GLN A 257 -6.31 14.61 -7.07
C GLN A 257 -7.77 14.16 -7.14
N ASN A 258 -8.57 14.48 -6.13
CA ASN A 258 -10.01 14.19 -6.10
C ASN A 258 -10.28 12.69 -6.31
N VAL A 259 -9.84 11.90 -5.34
CA VAL A 259 -9.95 10.43 -5.36
C VAL A 259 -10.90 10.00 -4.26
N THR A 260 -11.99 9.34 -4.63
CA THR A 260 -12.92 8.71 -3.68
C THR A 260 -12.83 7.20 -3.80
N MET A 261 -12.62 6.53 -2.67
CA MET A 261 -12.57 5.07 -2.59
C MET A 261 -13.49 4.59 -1.46
N THR A 262 -14.50 3.79 -1.80
CA THR A 262 -15.58 3.42 -0.86
C THR A 262 -15.97 1.95 -0.93
N ASN A 263 -16.50 1.41 0.16
CA ASN A 263 -17.04 0.04 0.24
C ASN A 263 -16.01 -1.03 -0.17
N LEU A 264 -14.79 -0.94 0.36
CA LEU A 264 -13.71 -1.87 0.05
C LEU A 264 -13.48 -2.85 1.21
N GLU A 265 -13.19 -4.10 0.86
CA GLU A 265 -12.77 -5.13 1.80
C GLU A 265 -11.36 -5.58 1.43
N MET A 266 -10.46 -5.69 2.41
CA MET A 266 -9.09 -6.10 2.18
C MET A 266 -8.72 -7.14 3.23
N ASN A 267 -8.22 -8.29 2.81
CA ASN A 267 -7.87 -9.36 3.74
C ASN A 267 -6.59 -10.08 3.30
N THR A 268 -5.52 -9.87 4.07
CA THR A 268 -4.27 -10.61 3.94
C THR A 268 -3.87 -11.19 5.29
N THR A 269 -4.01 -12.50 5.43
CA THR A 269 -3.66 -13.26 6.64
C THR A 269 -2.72 -14.39 6.27
N SER A 270 -1.65 -14.56 7.05
CA SER A 270 -0.78 -15.71 6.88
C SER A 270 -1.38 -16.98 7.49
N ASN A 271 -1.23 -18.11 6.83
CA ASN A 271 -1.48 -19.44 7.39
C ASN A 271 -0.21 -20.19 7.81
N SER A 272 0.94 -19.49 7.84
CA SER A 272 2.23 -20.03 8.25
C SER A 272 2.80 -19.27 9.44
N GLN A 273 3.98 -19.69 9.92
CA GLN A 273 4.70 -19.00 11.00
C GLN A 273 5.22 -17.59 10.62
N TRP A 274 5.15 -17.23 9.34
CA TRP A 274 5.59 -15.93 8.84
C TRP A 274 4.42 -14.95 8.83
N LYS A 275 4.68 -13.69 9.15
CA LYS A 275 3.72 -12.59 9.18
C LYS A 275 3.55 -11.99 7.79
N ALA A 276 2.38 -11.41 7.54
CA ALA A 276 2.07 -10.71 6.30
C ALA A 276 2.68 -9.29 6.26
N VAL A 277 4.00 -9.20 6.41
CA VAL A 277 4.72 -7.92 6.56
C VAL A 277 4.49 -6.98 5.37
N ASN A 278 4.18 -5.71 5.66
CA ASN A 278 3.86 -4.63 4.72
C ASN A 278 2.69 -4.96 3.78
N THR A 279 1.55 -5.31 4.37
CA THR A 279 0.30 -5.56 3.64
C THR A 279 -0.70 -4.43 3.83
N ASP A 280 -0.19 -3.20 3.83
CA ASP A 280 -0.92 -1.97 4.10
C ASP A 280 -2.24 -1.91 3.29
N GLY A 281 -3.30 -1.35 3.86
CA GLY A 281 -4.58 -1.22 3.14
C GLY A 281 -4.49 -0.19 2.02
N THR A 282 -4.19 1.06 2.40
CA THR A 282 -3.84 2.08 1.42
C THR A 282 -2.82 3.07 1.95
N ASP A 283 -1.95 3.49 1.05
CA ASP A 283 -0.99 4.56 1.27
C ASP A 283 -1.32 5.75 0.35
N THR A 284 -1.16 6.99 0.82
CA THR A 284 -1.27 8.19 -0.04
C THR A 284 0.07 8.92 -0.10
N TRP A 285 0.41 9.49 -1.25
CA TRP A 285 1.63 10.26 -1.41
C TRP A 285 1.51 11.29 -2.52
N ASN A 286 2.06 12.50 -2.34
CA ASN A 286 2.04 13.57 -3.36
C ASN A 286 0.63 13.79 -3.96
N SER A 287 -0.41 13.75 -3.14
CA SER A 287 -1.80 13.70 -3.61
C SER A 287 -2.71 14.62 -2.78
N LYS A 288 -3.88 14.98 -3.30
CA LYS A 288 -4.80 15.87 -2.57
C LYS A 288 -6.27 15.58 -2.82
N ASP A 289 -7.11 16.02 -1.90
CA ASP A 289 -8.56 15.87 -1.98
C ASP A 289 -8.94 14.37 -2.08
N ILE A 290 -8.69 13.63 -1.00
CA ILE A 290 -8.87 12.17 -0.95
C ILE A 290 -9.98 11.84 0.06
N VAL A 291 -10.91 11.00 -0.35
CA VAL A 291 -11.98 10.47 0.51
C VAL A 291 -11.90 8.95 0.54
N ILE A 292 -11.73 8.39 1.74
CA ILE A 292 -11.70 6.95 2.01
C ILE A 292 -12.82 6.64 2.99
N LYS A 293 -13.77 5.76 2.63
CA LYS A 293 -14.87 5.46 3.55
C LYS A 293 -15.50 4.08 3.42
N ASN A 294 -16.05 3.56 4.51
CA ASN A 294 -16.76 2.26 4.57
C ASN A 294 -15.84 1.09 4.20
N TRP A 295 -14.72 0.94 4.89
CA TRP A 295 -13.77 -0.16 4.60
C TRP A 295 -13.67 -1.14 5.75
N THR A 296 -13.38 -2.39 5.40
CA THR A 296 -12.91 -3.41 6.34
C THR A 296 -11.55 -3.91 5.88
N VAL A 297 -10.53 -3.82 6.74
CA VAL A 297 -9.15 -4.16 6.41
C VAL A 297 -8.56 -5.11 7.44
N THR A 298 -8.18 -6.30 7.02
CA THR A 298 -7.30 -7.20 7.77
C THR A 298 -5.95 -7.22 7.07
N CYS A 299 -4.95 -6.67 7.73
CA CYS A 299 -3.57 -6.62 7.25
C CYS A 299 -2.61 -6.86 8.43
N HIS A 300 -1.30 -6.80 8.19
CA HIS A 300 -0.28 -6.86 9.25
C HIS A 300 0.68 -5.66 9.21
N ASP A 301 0.19 -4.52 8.69
CA ASP A 301 0.88 -3.22 8.64
C ASP A 301 -0.18 -2.10 8.63
N ASP A 302 0.16 -0.85 8.31
CA ASP A 302 -0.75 0.29 8.35
C ASP A 302 -2.11 -0.01 7.66
N CYS A 303 -3.22 0.26 8.35
CA CYS A 303 -4.54 0.10 7.75
C CYS A 303 -4.75 1.19 6.69
N ILE A 304 -4.51 2.46 7.08
CA ILE A 304 -4.48 3.62 6.20
C ILE A 304 -3.28 4.48 6.59
N SER A 305 -2.41 4.78 5.63
CA SER A 305 -1.19 5.56 5.86
C SER A 305 -1.13 6.80 4.97
N ILE A 306 -1.06 7.98 5.59
CA ILE A 306 -0.92 9.25 4.87
C ILE A 306 0.56 9.61 4.84
N LYS A 307 1.22 9.39 3.69
CA LYS A 307 2.63 9.73 3.49
C LYS A 307 2.78 11.19 3.07
N GLY A 308 4.04 11.61 2.96
CA GLY A 308 4.45 12.97 2.63
C GLY A 308 3.72 13.57 1.43
N ASN A 309 3.52 14.88 1.51
CA ASN A 309 2.87 15.74 0.51
C ASN A 309 1.43 15.32 0.19
N SER A 310 0.70 14.82 1.19
CA SER A 310 -0.73 14.55 1.09
C SER A 310 -1.52 15.64 1.84
N THR A 311 -2.55 16.20 1.22
CA THR A 311 -3.41 17.24 1.84
C THR A 311 -4.89 17.03 1.57
N ASN A 312 -5.76 17.52 2.46
CA ASN A 312 -7.21 17.39 2.38
C ASN A 312 -7.63 15.91 2.26
N VAL A 313 -7.31 15.12 3.28
CA VAL A 313 -7.66 13.69 3.32
C VAL A 313 -8.70 13.43 4.39
N HIS A 314 -9.80 12.80 4.00
CA HIS A 314 -10.87 12.41 4.90
C HIS A 314 -11.06 10.89 4.88
N VAL A 315 -10.88 10.28 6.03
CA VAL A 315 -11.01 8.84 6.26
C VAL A 315 -12.14 8.63 7.26
N SER A 316 -13.16 7.86 6.89
CA SER A 316 -14.33 7.66 7.76
C SER A 316 -14.94 6.27 7.71
N ASN A 317 -15.48 5.79 8.83
CA ASN A 317 -16.16 4.49 8.91
C ASN A 317 -15.26 3.33 8.45
N ILE A 318 -14.16 3.11 9.18
CA ILE A 318 -13.15 2.10 8.87
C ILE A 318 -13.10 1.08 10.00
N THR A 319 -13.06 -0.21 9.66
CA THR A 319 -12.77 -1.28 10.61
C THR A 319 -11.45 -1.96 10.23
N CYS A 320 -10.49 -2.01 11.16
CA CYS A 320 -9.21 -2.67 10.93
C CYS A 320 -8.94 -3.82 11.91
N TYR A 321 -8.39 -4.92 11.41
CA TYR A 321 -7.97 -6.09 12.17
C TYR A 321 -6.47 -6.35 11.96
N GLU A 322 -5.77 -6.73 13.03
CA GLU A 322 -4.35 -7.15 13.01
C GLU A 322 -3.38 -6.10 12.41
N SER A 323 -3.82 -4.85 12.30
CA SER A 323 -3.17 -3.80 11.50
C SER A 323 -2.20 -2.90 12.30
N GLY A 324 -1.54 -1.98 11.61
CA GLY A 324 -0.87 -0.79 12.13
C GLY A 324 -1.82 0.41 12.31
N ALA A 325 -3.11 0.25 11.98
CA ALA A 325 -4.18 1.25 12.12
C ALA A 325 -3.97 2.56 11.34
N MET A 326 -4.39 3.70 11.90
CA MET A 326 -4.38 5.01 11.24
C MET A 326 -3.04 5.70 11.47
N CYS A 327 -2.30 5.92 10.39
CA CYS A 327 -0.94 6.43 10.45
C CYS A 327 -0.77 7.71 9.63
N ILE A 328 -0.10 8.71 10.20
CA ILE A 328 0.62 9.73 9.42
C ILE A 328 2.08 9.30 9.31
N GLY A 329 2.55 9.08 8.08
CA GLY A 329 3.95 8.83 7.75
C GLY A 329 4.31 7.39 7.36
N SER A 330 5.58 7.03 7.32
CA SER A 330 6.71 7.85 7.75
C SER A 330 6.97 9.05 6.84
N MET A 331 7.43 10.14 7.45
CA MET A 331 7.79 11.39 6.77
C MET A 331 9.17 11.88 7.17
N GLY A 332 9.80 12.67 6.31
CA GLY A 332 11.05 13.35 6.59
C GLY A 332 12.28 12.46 6.46
N SER A 333 12.18 11.33 5.75
CA SER A 333 13.32 10.40 5.57
C SER A 333 14.47 11.01 4.80
N ASN A 334 14.20 12.02 3.98
CA ASN A 334 15.19 12.79 3.24
C ASN A 334 15.37 14.15 3.92
N SER A 335 16.48 14.36 4.63
CA SER A 335 16.75 15.63 5.32
C SER A 335 16.92 16.82 4.36
N ALA A 336 17.22 16.57 3.08
CA ALA A 336 17.34 17.59 2.05
C ALA A 336 15.98 18.02 1.47
N GLN A 337 14.96 17.16 1.56
CA GLN A 337 13.64 17.43 0.98
C GLN A 337 12.57 17.39 2.08
N PRO A 338 11.95 18.54 2.42
CA PRO A 338 10.90 18.56 3.42
C PRO A 338 9.66 17.81 2.92
N ASP A 339 9.01 17.08 3.81
CA ASP A 339 7.70 16.45 3.55
C ASP A 339 6.60 17.18 4.32
N TYR A 340 5.43 17.30 3.70
CA TYR A 340 4.31 18.02 4.29
C TYR A 340 3.03 17.19 4.34
N VAL A 341 2.35 17.16 5.47
CA VAL A 341 0.98 16.63 5.57
C VAL A 341 0.12 17.64 6.29
N GLU A 342 -1.03 17.96 5.69
CA GLU A 342 -1.99 18.85 6.32
C GLU A 342 -3.45 18.54 6.01
N ASN A 343 -4.35 18.98 6.88
CA ASN A 343 -5.79 18.86 6.73
C ASN A 343 -6.23 17.40 6.57
N VAL A 344 -5.96 16.58 7.59
CA VAL A 344 -6.31 15.16 7.61
C VAL A 344 -7.32 14.90 8.72
N VAL A 345 -8.38 14.17 8.42
CA VAL A 345 -9.35 13.70 9.40
C VAL A 345 -9.49 12.18 9.29
N PHE A 346 -9.25 11.48 10.39
CA PHE A 346 -9.66 10.10 10.60
C PHE A 346 -10.83 10.09 11.58
N GLU A 347 -11.99 9.57 11.18
CA GLU A 347 -13.14 9.51 12.07
C GLU A 347 -13.96 8.23 12.00
N ASN A 348 -14.57 7.83 13.12
CA ASN A 348 -15.41 6.63 13.23
C ASN A 348 -14.61 5.39 12.81
N VAL A 349 -13.60 5.05 13.60
CA VAL A 349 -12.69 3.94 13.33
C VAL A 349 -12.78 2.90 14.43
N SER A 350 -12.94 1.64 14.06
CA SER A 350 -12.91 0.49 14.96
C SER A 350 -11.67 -0.35 14.69
N LEU A 351 -10.93 -0.72 15.75
CA LEU A 351 -9.66 -1.44 15.61
C LEU A 351 -9.59 -2.64 16.54
N TYR A 352 -9.10 -3.76 16.03
CA TYR A 352 -8.97 -4.99 16.81
C TYR A 352 -7.57 -5.57 16.63
N HIS A 353 -6.94 -5.94 17.76
CA HIS A 353 -5.63 -6.61 17.81
C HIS A 353 -4.48 -5.87 17.12
N SER A 354 -4.65 -4.57 16.85
CA SER A 354 -3.72 -3.77 16.07
C SER A 354 -2.50 -3.32 16.89
N SER A 355 -1.41 -2.91 16.22
CA SER A 355 -0.21 -2.43 16.91
C SER A 355 -0.40 -1.03 17.50
N ASN A 356 -1.14 -0.17 16.83
CA ASN A 356 -1.42 1.19 17.24
C ASN A 356 -2.90 1.50 16.96
N ALA A 357 -3.35 2.70 17.34
CA ALA A 357 -4.68 3.19 16.97
C ALA A 357 -4.62 4.45 16.10
N ALA A 358 -3.97 5.48 16.62
CA ALA A 358 -3.84 6.78 15.99
C ALA A 358 -2.43 7.30 16.23
N TRP A 359 -1.59 7.30 15.18
CA TRP A 359 -0.17 7.59 15.38
C TRP A 359 0.50 8.36 14.26
N ILE A 360 1.57 9.08 14.63
CA ILE A 360 2.38 9.92 13.76
C ILE A 360 3.82 9.45 13.87
N LYS A 361 4.43 9.10 12.73
CA LYS A 361 5.82 8.62 12.68
C LYS A 361 6.63 9.47 11.71
N THR A 362 7.70 10.08 12.19
CA THR A 362 8.63 10.83 11.34
C THR A 362 10.06 10.42 11.61
N TYR A 363 10.93 10.64 10.63
CA TYR A 363 12.37 10.62 10.81
C TYR A 363 12.85 11.99 11.35
N PRO A 364 14.10 12.08 11.81
CA PRO A 364 14.77 13.37 12.06
C PRO A 364 14.95 14.13 10.74
N GLY A 365 13.95 14.94 10.40
CA GLY A 365 13.80 15.54 9.08
C GLY A 365 13.34 16.99 9.13
N ARG A 366 12.79 17.46 8.00
CA ARG A 366 12.23 18.81 7.83
C ARG A 366 10.82 18.71 7.24
N GLY A 367 10.05 19.80 7.34
CA GLY A 367 8.67 19.87 6.86
C GLY A 367 7.68 20.00 8.00
N TYR A 368 6.44 19.51 7.84
CA TYR A 368 5.46 19.53 8.92
C TYR A 368 4.35 18.49 8.78
N VAL A 369 3.75 18.15 9.93
CA VAL A 369 2.42 17.57 10.05
C VAL A 369 1.54 18.61 10.77
N ARG A 370 0.44 19.03 10.14
CA ARG A 370 -0.41 20.09 10.70
C ARG A 370 -1.89 19.86 10.48
N ASN A 371 -2.74 20.25 11.43
CA ASN A 371 -4.19 20.20 11.28
C ASN A 371 -4.67 18.76 10.98
N VAL A 372 -4.37 17.86 11.90
CA VAL A 372 -4.78 16.44 11.84
C VAL A 372 -5.74 16.16 12.97
N THR A 373 -6.88 15.54 12.68
CA THR A 373 -7.86 15.13 13.68
C THR A 373 -8.07 13.62 13.64
N PHE A 374 -7.87 12.97 14.77
CA PHE A 374 -8.30 11.61 15.05
C PHE A 374 -9.52 11.69 15.95
N ARG A 375 -10.69 11.21 15.49
CA ARG A 375 -11.93 11.34 16.24
C ARG A 375 -12.77 10.07 16.26
N ASN A 376 -13.45 9.79 17.37
CA ASN A 376 -14.35 8.63 17.49
C ASN A 376 -13.63 7.33 17.10
N ILE A 377 -12.52 7.05 17.78
CA ILE A 377 -11.74 5.83 17.54
C ILE A 377 -11.96 4.90 18.71
N HIS A 378 -12.54 3.74 18.43
CA HIS A 378 -12.73 2.66 19.39
C HIS A 378 -11.77 1.51 19.08
N PHE A 379 -11.17 0.91 20.10
CA PHE A 379 -10.24 -0.19 19.88
C PHE A 379 -10.18 -1.24 20.98
N GLU A 380 -9.83 -2.45 20.59
CA GLU A 380 -9.65 -3.59 21.50
C GLU A 380 -8.28 -4.23 21.34
N ASN A 381 -7.60 -4.44 22.47
CA ASN A 381 -6.32 -5.14 22.55
C ASN A 381 -5.27 -4.55 21.57
N VAL A 382 -5.10 -3.23 21.65
CA VAL A 382 -4.11 -2.49 20.84
C VAL A 382 -2.81 -2.34 21.61
N ASN A 383 -1.68 -2.60 20.96
CA ASN A 383 -0.37 -2.60 21.62
C ASN A 383 0.01 -1.24 22.23
N GLN A 384 0.09 -0.16 21.43
CA GLN A 384 0.36 1.20 21.87
C GLN A 384 -0.60 2.19 21.18
N PRO A 385 -1.75 2.52 21.80
CA PRO A 385 -2.86 3.17 21.08
C PRO A 385 -2.54 4.54 20.47
N ILE A 386 -2.09 5.50 21.29
CA ILE A 386 -1.64 6.81 20.82
C ILE A 386 -0.12 6.80 20.78
N TYR A 387 0.47 7.09 19.62
CA TYR A 387 1.92 7.14 19.49
C TYR A 387 2.37 8.29 18.59
N VAL A 388 3.39 9.03 19.03
CA VAL A 388 4.05 10.06 18.24
C VAL A 388 5.54 9.88 18.40
N THR A 389 6.25 9.76 17.29
CA THR A 389 7.72 9.73 17.27
C THR A 389 8.27 10.63 16.19
N SER A 390 9.30 11.41 16.56
CA SER A 390 10.09 12.22 15.63
C SER A 390 11.36 11.50 15.14
N CYS A 391 11.51 10.21 15.43
CA CYS A 391 12.79 9.49 15.36
C CYS A 391 12.65 8.01 14.92
N ILE A 392 11.68 7.71 14.05
CA ILE A 392 11.41 6.33 13.65
C ILE A 392 12.65 5.68 12.99
N TYR A 393 12.96 4.44 13.39
CA TYR A 393 14.08 3.61 12.93
C TYR A 393 15.51 4.07 13.23
N SER A 394 15.78 5.36 13.47
CA SER A 394 17.13 5.80 13.88
C SER A 394 17.36 5.56 15.36
N TYR A 395 16.37 5.84 16.22
CA TYR A 395 16.46 5.82 17.69
C TYR A 395 17.71 6.53 18.24
N GLN A 396 18.26 7.45 17.46
CA GLN A 396 19.47 8.23 17.72
C GLN A 396 19.20 9.66 17.27
N ASN A 397 19.72 10.64 18.02
CA ASN A 397 19.54 12.07 17.76
C ASN A 397 18.06 12.47 17.60
N CYS A 398 17.17 11.88 18.40
CA CYS A 398 15.72 12.09 18.30
C CYS A 398 15.26 13.53 18.57
N ASP A 399 16.10 14.30 19.29
CA ASP A 399 15.91 15.71 19.55
C ASP A 399 16.45 16.65 18.45
N SER A 400 16.92 16.10 17.32
CA SER A 400 17.47 16.90 16.21
C SER A 400 16.47 17.23 15.10
N SER A 401 15.31 16.56 15.05
CA SER A 401 14.31 16.78 14.00
C SER A 401 13.85 18.23 13.98
N ARG A 402 13.69 18.79 12.77
CA ARG A 402 13.11 20.11 12.52
C ARG A 402 11.74 20.01 11.85
N LEU A 403 11.19 18.81 11.71
CA LEU A 403 9.85 18.58 11.20
C LEU A 403 8.85 18.92 12.31
N ALA A 404 8.04 19.95 12.08
CA ALA A 404 7.10 20.44 13.08
C ALA A 404 5.81 19.62 13.09
N ILE A 405 5.33 19.24 14.28
CA ILE A 405 4.03 18.60 14.49
C ILE A 405 3.15 19.59 15.27
N SER A 406 2.06 20.03 14.67
CA SER A 406 1.25 21.12 15.25
C SER A 406 -0.25 20.99 14.95
N ASN A 407 -1.10 21.54 15.83
CA ASN A 407 -2.56 21.50 15.67
C ASN A 407 -3.06 20.08 15.39
N ILE A 408 -2.85 19.18 16.35
CA ILE A 408 -3.29 17.79 16.26
C ILE A 408 -4.33 17.53 17.33
N ARG A 409 -5.45 16.92 16.93
CA ARG A 409 -6.59 16.66 17.80
C ARG A 409 -6.81 15.17 17.94
N TRP A 410 -6.92 14.70 19.18
CA TRP A 410 -7.41 13.37 19.53
C TRP A 410 -8.70 13.55 20.33
N GLU A 411 -9.83 13.16 19.74
CA GLU A 411 -11.17 13.42 20.26
C GLU A 411 -11.93 12.09 20.39
N ASN A 412 -12.41 11.74 21.58
CA ASN A 412 -13.16 10.50 21.82
C ASN A 412 -12.36 9.24 21.37
N ILE A 413 -11.23 9.01 22.03
CA ILE A 413 -10.34 7.87 21.79
C ILE A 413 -10.51 6.89 22.96
N THR A 414 -11.16 5.76 22.69
CA THR A 414 -11.60 4.84 23.75
C THR A 414 -11.22 3.40 23.45
N GLY A 415 -10.90 2.61 24.47
CA GLY A 415 -10.61 1.20 24.24
C GLY A 415 -9.67 0.55 25.25
N THR A 416 -9.15 -0.62 24.86
CA THR A 416 -8.22 -1.39 25.68
C THR A 416 -6.82 -1.48 25.07
N SER A 417 -5.81 -1.13 25.87
CA SER A 417 -4.41 -1.32 25.51
C SER A 417 -3.93 -2.71 25.94
N ARG A 418 -3.09 -3.35 25.13
CA ARG A 418 -2.50 -4.68 25.42
C ARG A 418 -1.54 -4.63 26.60
N TYR A 419 -0.78 -3.54 26.68
CA TYR A 419 0.17 -3.27 27.75
C TYR A 419 -0.26 -2.05 28.55
N ASN A 420 0.50 -1.73 29.60
CA ASN A 420 0.21 -0.63 30.53
C ASN A 420 0.46 0.77 29.95
N VAL A 421 0.66 0.94 28.65
CA VAL A 421 0.88 2.25 28.00
C VAL A 421 -0.33 2.61 27.14
N ALA A 422 -0.98 3.73 27.47
CA ALA A 422 -2.07 4.29 26.68
C ALA A 422 -1.56 5.24 25.58
N ALA A 423 -0.52 6.02 25.90
CA ALA A 423 0.08 6.97 25.00
C ALA A 423 1.60 7.06 25.16
N GLY A 424 2.32 7.13 24.06
CA GLY A 424 3.75 7.44 24.02
C GLY A 424 4.01 8.57 23.01
N ILE A 425 4.33 9.77 23.51
CA ILE A 425 4.47 10.97 22.67
C ILE A 425 5.88 11.53 22.88
N HIS A 426 6.74 11.34 21.89
CA HIS A 426 8.06 11.94 21.85
C HIS A 426 8.19 12.87 20.64
N CYS A 427 8.09 14.17 20.93
CA CYS A 427 8.40 15.22 19.97
C CYS A 427 9.88 15.58 20.06
N SER A 428 10.44 16.19 19.02
CA SER A 428 11.84 16.58 19.02
C SER A 428 12.07 17.85 19.84
N ALA A 429 13.10 17.92 20.69
CA ALA A 429 13.39 19.17 21.43
C ALA A 429 13.73 20.35 20.50
N ALA A 430 14.25 20.10 19.30
CA ALA A 430 14.52 21.15 18.32
C ALA A 430 13.29 21.65 17.54
N ALA A 431 12.19 20.91 17.59
CA ALA A 431 10.89 21.33 17.07
C ALA A 431 9.78 20.75 17.98
N PRO A 432 9.62 21.29 19.20
CA PRO A 432 8.63 20.79 20.15
C PRO A 432 7.23 20.82 19.53
N CYS A 433 6.40 19.81 19.85
CA CYS A 433 5.03 19.80 19.38
C CYS A 433 4.25 20.98 19.96
N THR A 434 3.33 21.55 19.17
CA THR A 434 2.51 22.71 19.55
C THR A 434 1.04 22.42 19.27
N ASP A 435 0.14 23.01 20.05
CA ASP A 435 -1.32 22.90 19.84
C ASP A 435 -1.80 21.44 19.70
N LEU A 436 -1.32 20.56 20.59
CA LEU A 436 -1.88 19.22 20.72
C LEU A 436 -3.09 19.29 21.65
N HIS A 437 -4.23 18.76 21.21
CA HIS A 437 -5.48 18.77 21.94
C HIS A 437 -6.01 17.35 22.11
N PHE A 438 -6.35 17.00 23.34
CA PHE A 438 -6.88 15.71 23.74
C PHE A 438 -8.20 15.93 24.49
N SER A 439 -9.24 15.23 24.07
CA SER A 439 -10.54 15.26 24.74
C SER A 439 -11.23 13.91 24.65
N GLY A 440 -11.86 13.47 25.74
CA GLY A 440 -12.53 12.16 25.78
C GLY A 440 -11.57 10.97 25.57
N ILE A 441 -10.40 10.99 26.20
CA ILE A 441 -9.45 9.88 26.16
C ILE A 441 -9.78 8.90 27.30
N ASP A 442 -10.29 7.71 26.98
CA ASP A 442 -10.57 6.64 27.96
C ASP A 442 -9.91 5.32 27.51
N ILE A 443 -8.68 5.11 27.95
CA ILE A 443 -7.85 3.97 27.55
C ILE A 443 -7.47 3.16 28.79
N LYS A 444 -7.86 1.89 28.80
CA LYS A 444 -7.64 0.99 29.94
C LYS A 444 -6.74 -0.19 29.56
N PRO A 445 -5.70 -0.52 30.32
CA PRO A 445 -4.95 -1.74 30.08
C PRO A 445 -5.86 -2.96 30.24
N MET A 446 -5.81 -3.89 29.29
CA MET A 446 -6.70 -5.05 29.26
C MET A 446 -6.53 -5.96 30.49
N ASN A 447 -5.34 -5.96 31.10
CA ASN A 447 -5.01 -6.74 32.29
C ASN A 447 -5.17 -5.94 33.60
N GLY A 448 -5.86 -4.78 33.55
CA GLY A 448 -6.04 -3.89 34.69
C GLY A 448 -4.79 -3.06 35.03
N GLY A 449 -4.89 -2.27 36.11
CA GLY A 449 -3.85 -1.35 36.55
C GLY A 449 -3.99 0.06 35.98
N LYS A 450 -3.01 0.92 36.28
CA LYS A 450 -2.98 2.32 35.82
C LYS A 450 -2.29 2.41 34.45
N ALA A 451 -2.93 3.07 33.50
CA ALA A 451 -2.31 3.37 32.22
C ALA A 451 -1.21 4.42 32.38
N LYS A 452 -0.09 4.22 31.70
CA LYS A 452 0.98 5.20 31.53
C LYS A 452 0.69 6.06 30.30
N ILE A 453 0.87 7.36 30.46
CA ILE A 453 0.82 8.36 29.41
C ILE A 453 2.20 9.03 29.44
N LEU A 454 3.05 8.70 28.47
CA LEU A 454 4.43 9.17 28.42
C LEU A 454 4.53 10.32 27.42
N CYS A 455 5.12 11.44 27.84
CA CYS A 455 5.18 12.66 27.02
C CYS A 455 6.54 13.34 27.14
N SER A 456 7.07 13.83 26.01
CA SER A 456 8.29 14.65 25.96
C SER A 456 8.17 15.72 24.88
N ASN A 457 8.67 16.91 25.18
CA ASN A 457 8.79 18.05 24.26
C ASN A 457 7.45 18.53 23.64
N ILE A 458 6.39 18.58 24.45
CA ILE A 458 5.11 19.19 24.09
C ILE A 458 5.05 20.59 24.72
N LYS A 459 4.91 21.62 23.90
CA LYS A 459 4.76 23.00 24.39
C LYS A 459 3.38 23.16 25.03
N ASN A 460 3.32 23.85 26.17
CA ASN A 460 2.10 24.05 26.96
C ASN A 460 1.36 22.73 27.27
N GLN A 461 2.09 21.66 27.59
CA GLN A 461 1.49 20.33 27.81
C GLN A 461 0.32 20.33 28.81
N ALA A 462 0.35 21.16 29.85
CA ALA A 462 -0.74 21.30 30.83
C ALA A 462 -2.08 21.76 30.21
N GLU A 463 -2.05 22.45 29.07
CA GLU A 463 -3.24 22.94 28.34
C GLU A 463 -3.73 21.93 27.29
N SER A 464 -3.00 20.84 27.07
CA SER A 464 -3.30 19.87 26.00
C SER A 464 -4.54 19.01 26.27
N GLY A 465 -5.00 18.91 27.52
CA GLY A 465 -6.09 18.00 27.92
C GLY A 465 -5.65 16.54 28.13
N LEU A 466 -4.33 16.29 28.21
CA LEU A 466 -3.75 14.97 28.46
C LEU A 466 -2.83 15.00 29.68
N ASP A 467 -3.14 14.22 30.72
CA ASP A 467 -2.34 14.12 31.94
C ASP A 467 -1.17 13.14 31.77
N CYS A 468 0.02 13.69 31.51
CA CYS A 468 1.23 12.88 31.34
C CYS A 468 1.75 12.35 32.69
N THR A 469 2.01 11.04 32.75
CA THR A 469 2.48 10.33 33.95
C THR A 469 4.00 10.20 34.03
N GLY A 470 4.73 10.57 32.96
CA GLY A 470 6.18 10.50 32.91
C GLY A 470 6.77 10.88 31.55
N PRO A 471 8.11 10.93 31.45
CA PRO A 471 8.79 11.27 30.20
C PRO A 471 8.71 10.13 29.18
N CYS A 472 8.52 10.48 27.90
CA CYS A 472 8.65 9.53 26.79
C CYS A 472 10.10 9.53 26.27
N PRO A 473 10.83 8.40 26.31
CA PRO A 473 12.19 8.36 25.78
C PRO A 473 12.17 8.50 24.25
N GLY A 474 13.20 9.13 23.67
CA GLY A 474 13.33 9.23 22.20
C GLY A 474 13.47 7.86 21.52
N SER A 475 13.96 6.87 22.27
CA SER A 475 14.06 5.47 21.85
C SER A 475 12.78 4.66 22.11
N GLN A 476 11.64 5.30 22.44
CA GLN A 476 10.39 4.58 22.68
C GLN A 476 10.05 3.75 21.44
N PRO A 477 9.94 2.41 21.57
CA PRO A 477 9.73 1.56 20.41
C PRO A 477 8.32 1.79 19.83
N GLN A 478 8.21 1.60 18.52
CA GLN A 478 6.92 1.64 17.82
C GLN A 478 5.93 0.61 18.37
N GLN A 479 6.43 -0.58 18.70
CA GLN A 479 5.67 -1.70 19.22
C GLN A 479 6.28 -2.17 20.53
N LEU A 480 5.46 -2.34 21.55
CA LEU A 480 5.85 -2.87 22.84
C LEU A 480 5.83 -4.40 22.83
N SER A 481 6.65 -5.03 23.65
CA SER A 481 6.64 -6.48 23.87
C SER A 481 6.16 -6.86 25.29
N GLY A 482 5.91 -5.87 26.15
CA GLY A 482 5.57 -6.04 27.55
C GLY A 482 5.16 -4.73 28.20
N ASN A 483 4.73 -4.81 29.45
CA ASN A 483 4.58 -3.64 30.30
C ASN A 483 5.96 -3.00 30.54
N ILE A 484 5.99 -1.67 30.62
CA ILE A 484 7.19 -0.88 30.93
C ILE A 484 6.96 0.00 32.14
#